data_AF-A0A351ATI8-F1
#
_entry.id   AF-A0A351ATI8-F1
#
_cell.length_a   1.000
_cell.length_b   1.000
_cell.length_c   1.000
_cell.angle_alpha   90.00
_cell.angle_beta   90.00
_cell.angle_gamma   90.00
#
_symmetry.space_group_name_H-M   'P 1'
#
loop_
_entity.id
_entity.type
_entity.pdbx_description
1 polymer ?
#
loop_
_entity_poly.entity_id
_entity_poly.type
_entity_poly.pdbx_seq_one_letter_code
_entity_poly.pdbx_strand_id
1 'polypeptide(L)'
;AEYDENGNFSRIVKTEPSAPDRITRRIVRNLDAAEFTGDLVVPYMNIVHDRVALEIFRGCTRGCRFCQAGFIYRPIRERKPKTLIDYADRQLGCTGYDEISLFSLSSGDYSEIHAMVPEILERYTKNRVSVSLPSLRIDSFLKDDLEKMQSVRKGGLTFAPEAGTQRLRDVINKGVCEEDLLRAVGDAFESGWQGVKLYFMIGLPTETDEDILGIAELARKVSRLFYQMPKDKRGKGLRCTVSASTFVPKPFTPFQWEPQISTEEVLRRQALLRSALKGIRGVEFNCHFSETSRLEACFARGDRRLAKVIIGAYKRGARFDSWDERFKKEAWEEAFAENGLTVEQLGNRRIGIDEPLAWQHMDSVVGMDYLRREYLRSREGIVTGDCRLNCNGCFGDRCGTLCDMHKPDSVWEIRKHAVGSEHAQNEDSRKNIEGEELSE
;
A
#
# COMPACT_ATOMS: atom_id res chain seq x y z
N ALA A 1 -17.74 9.89 -25.14
CA ALA A 1 -17.99 10.47 -23.81
C ALA A 1 -18.62 11.81 -24.05
N GLU A 2 -19.59 12.17 -23.23
CA GLU A 2 -20.24 13.48 -23.27
C GLU A 2 -19.70 14.33 -22.13
N TYR A 3 -19.71 15.64 -22.35
CA TYR A 3 -19.18 16.64 -21.45
C TYR A 3 -20.22 17.75 -21.25
N ASP A 4 -20.22 18.36 -20.07
CA ASP A 4 -21.06 19.53 -19.81
C ASP A 4 -20.53 20.79 -20.51
N GLU A 5 -21.25 21.90 -20.38
CA GLU A 5 -20.86 23.21 -20.92
C GLU A 5 -19.53 23.73 -20.39
N ASN A 6 -19.10 23.25 -19.22
CA ASN A 6 -17.83 23.59 -18.58
C ASN A 6 -16.69 22.63 -18.97
N GLY A 7 -16.95 21.66 -19.86
CA GLY A 7 -15.98 20.66 -20.30
C GLY A 7 -15.69 19.56 -19.29
N ASN A 8 -16.49 19.43 -18.22
CA ASN A 8 -16.39 18.35 -17.25
C ASN A 8 -17.03 17.07 -17.80
N PHE A 9 -16.53 15.93 -17.37
CA PHE A 9 -17.09 14.64 -17.76
C PHE A 9 -18.53 14.48 -17.27
N SER A 10 -19.45 14.18 -18.18
CA SER A 10 -20.86 13.94 -17.86
C SER A 10 -21.20 12.44 -17.89
N ARG A 11 -20.94 11.75 -19.01
CA ARG A 11 -21.20 10.31 -19.11
C ARG A 11 -20.34 9.61 -20.15
N ILE A 12 -20.16 8.30 -19.93
CA ILE A 12 -19.63 7.41 -20.96
C ILE A 12 -20.75 7.12 -21.96
N VAL A 13 -20.41 7.07 -23.25
CA VAL A 13 -21.34 6.66 -24.31
C VAL A 13 -20.74 5.46 -25.01
N LYS A 14 -21.54 4.40 -25.13
CA LYS A 14 -21.14 3.19 -25.84
C LYS A 14 -21.00 3.50 -27.32
N THR A 15 -19.92 3.05 -27.93
CA THR A 15 -19.72 3.12 -29.39
C THR A 15 -20.34 1.93 -30.10
N GLU A 16 -20.62 0.86 -29.36
CA GLU A 16 -21.14 -0.40 -29.84
C GLU A 16 -22.39 -0.76 -29.00
N PRO A 17 -23.59 -0.87 -29.60
CA PRO A 17 -24.82 -1.19 -28.86
C PRO A 17 -24.76 -2.50 -28.07
N SER A 18 -24.06 -3.51 -28.59
CA SER A 18 -23.91 -4.82 -27.94
C SER A 18 -22.99 -4.81 -26.72
N ALA A 19 -22.20 -3.75 -26.50
CA ALA A 19 -21.35 -3.64 -25.33
C ALA A 19 -22.19 -3.45 -24.04
N PRO A 20 -21.75 -4.01 -22.90
CA PRO A 20 -22.42 -3.80 -21.62
C PRO A 20 -22.26 -2.34 -21.17
N ASP A 21 -23.27 -1.81 -20.47
CA ASP A 21 -23.19 -0.47 -19.88
C ASP A 21 -22.15 -0.39 -18.75
N ARG A 22 -21.93 -1.52 -18.07
CA ARG A 22 -20.95 -1.66 -17.00
C ARG A 22 -20.12 -2.93 -17.16
N ILE A 23 -18.81 -2.78 -17.07
CA ILE A 23 -17.84 -3.87 -17.22
C ILE A 23 -17.43 -4.34 -15.83
N THR A 24 -17.79 -5.57 -15.47
CA THR A 24 -17.41 -6.14 -14.17
C THR A 24 -16.09 -6.87 -14.21
N ARG A 25 -15.19 -6.50 -13.29
CA ARG A 25 -13.91 -7.21 -13.10
C ARG A 25 -14.17 -8.68 -12.79
N ARG A 26 -13.37 -9.57 -13.38
CA ARG A 26 -13.36 -11.00 -13.03
C ARG A 26 -12.55 -11.26 -11.75
N ILE A 27 -13.02 -12.21 -10.95
CA ILE A 27 -12.40 -12.61 -9.69
C ILE A 27 -12.21 -14.13 -9.74
N VAL A 28 -10.97 -14.57 -9.63
CA VAL A 28 -10.64 -15.97 -9.32
C VAL A 28 -11.18 -16.25 -7.93
N ARG A 29 -12.22 -17.08 -7.80
CA ARG A 29 -12.89 -17.36 -6.53
C ARG A 29 -12.06 -18.27 -5.63
N ASN A 30 -11.60 -19.38 -6.18
CA ASN A 30 -10.72 -20.32 -5.49
C ASN A 30 -9.28 -20.08 -5.96
N LEU A 31 -8.50 -19.31 -5.18
CA LEU A 31 -7.10 -19.04 -5.52
C LEU A 31 -6.24 -20.30 -5.36
N ASP A 32 -6.52 -21.13 -4.36
CA ASP A 32 -5.78 -22.37 -4.08
C ASP A 32 -5.81 -23.32 -5.29
N ALA A 33 -7.00 -23.56 -5.86
CA ALA A 33 -7.17 -24.41 -7.04
C ALA A 33 -6.82 -23.70 -8.37
N ALA A 34 -6.61 -22.39 -8.37
CA ALA A 34 -6.23 -21.68 -9.57
C ALA A 34 -4.79 -22.05 -9.95
N GLU A 35 -4.63 -22.42 -11.22
CA GLU A 35 -3.33 -22.70 -11.80
C GLU A 35 -2.39 -21.51 -11.54
N PHE A 36 -1.22 -21.83 -11.01
CA PHE A 36 -0.11 -20.90 -10.88
C PHE A 36 0.99 -21.32 -11.85
N THR A 37 2.00 -20.47 -12.04
CA THR A 37 3.18 -20.80 -12.84
C THR A 37 3.74 -22.16 -12.40
N GLY A 38 3.70 -23.14 -13.30
CA GLY A 38 4.28 -24.47 -13.10
C GLY A 38 5.79 -24.41 -13.26
N ASP A 39 6.26 -24.83 -14.43
CA ASP A 39 7.70 -24.78 -14.74
C ASP A 39 8.08 -23.37 -15.20
N LEU A 40 8.98 -22.73 -14.47
CA LEU A 40 9.44 -21.39 -14.78
C LEU A 40 10.50 -21.42 -15.89
N VAL A 41 10.48 -20.41 -16.74
CA VAL A 41 11.54 -20.19 -17.73
C VAL A 41 12.73 -19.54 -17.03
N VAL A 42 13.90 -20.17 -17.08
CA VAL A 42 15.16 -19.58 -16.58
C VAL A 42 15.77 -18.72 -17.70
N PRO A 43 15.85 -17.39 -17.53
CA PRO A 43 16.44 -16.52 -18.54
C PRO A 43 17.97 -16.65 -18.57
N TYR A 44 18.59 -16.49 -19.75
CA TYR A 44 20.06 -16.39 -19.91
C TYR A 44 20.65 -15.04 -19.45
N MET A 45 19.84 -14.19 -18.80
CA MET A 45 20.23 -12.88 -18.30
C MET A 45 19.67 -12.67 -16.90
N ASN A 46 20.34 -11.83 -16.12
CA ASN A 46 19.82 -11.44 -14.82
C ASN A 46 18.51 -10.65 -14.99
N ILE A 47 17.48 -11.09 -14.29
CA ILE A 47 16.19 -10.41 -14.23
C ILE A 47 15.99 -9.76 -12.86
N VAL A 48 15.07 -8.79 -12.78
CA VAL A 48 14.80 -8.04 -11.55
C VAL A 48 14.37 -8.95 -10.39
N HIS A 49 13.61 -10.00 -10.70
CA HIS A 49 13.11 -10.99 -9.75
C HIS A 49 13.66 -12.37 -10.07
N ASP A 50 14.96 -12.55 -9.85
CA ASP A 50 15.67 -13.81 -10.10
C ASP A 50 15.53 -14.77 -8.91
N ARG A 51 14.30 -15.26 -8.69
CA ARG A 51 13.91 -16.08 -7.53
C ARG A 51 12.58 -16.80 -7.77
N VAL A 52 12.29 -17.84 -6.99
CA VAL A 52 10.95 -18.43 -6.89
C VAL A 52 10.03 -17.47 -6.14
N ALA A 53 8.90 -17.08 -6.74
CA ALA A 53 7.91 -16.20 -6.10
C ALA A 53 6.60 -16.97 -5.84
N LEU A 54 6.33 -17.29 -4.58
CA LEU A 54 5.13 -18.02 -4.17
C LEU A 54 4.01 -17.03 -3.83
N GLU A 55 2.97 -16.97 -4.67
CA GLU A 55 1.80 -16.13 -4.40
C GLU A 55 0.93 -16.74 -3.29
N ILE A 56 1.13 -16.29 -2.05
CA ILE A 56 0.47 -16.86 -0.87
C ILE A 56 -1.01 -16.43 -0.77
N PHE A 57 -1.35 -15.20 -1.17
CA PHE A 57 -2.73 -14.72 -1.21
C PHE A 57 -2.92 -13.47 -2.09
N ARG A 58 -4.18 -13.19 -2.46
CA ARG A 58 -4.60 -11.95 -3.15
C ARG A 58 -5.67 -11.21 -2.35
N GLY A 59 -5.56 -9.89 -2.25
CA GLY A 59 -6.52 -9.01 -1.57
C GLY A 59 -5.89 -8.30 -0.36
N CYS A 60 -6.68 -7.48 0.35
CA CYS A 60 -6.22 -6.78 1.56
C CYS A 60 -7.41 -6.45 2.47
N THR A 61 -7.29 -6.74 3.76
CA THR A 61 -8.34 -6.51 4.77
C THR A 61 -8.27 -5.12 5.40
N ARG A 62 -7.14 -4.43 5.28
CA ARG A 62 -6.82 -3.20 6.01
C ARG A 62 -7.55 -1.96 5.48
N GLY A 63 -7.73 -1.86 4.16
CA GLY A 63 -8.54 -0.81 3.55
C GLY A 63 -8.02 0.62 3.72
N CYS A 64 -6.71 0.84 3.58
CA CYS A 64 -6.14 2.19 3.59
C CYS A 64 -6.73 3.02 2.45
N ARG A 65 -7.33 4.18 2.76
CA ARG A 65 -8.24 4.96 1.88
C ARG A 65 -7.62 5.52 0.61
N PHE A 66 -6.28 5.58 0.55
CA PHE A 66 -5.52 5.99 -0.63
C PHE A 66 -5.09 4.81 -1.52
N CYS A 67 -5.07 3.59 -0.98
CA CYS A 67 -4.42 2.45 -1.60
C CYS A 67 -5.38 1.73 -2.57
N GLN A 68 -5.21 1.95 -3.87
CA GLN A 68 -6.04 1.30 -4.90
C GLN A 68 -6.04 -0.23 -4.78
N ALA A 69 -4.86 -0.83 -4.60
CA ALA A 69 -4.69 -2.27 -4.41
C ALA A 69 -5.48 -2.81 -3.19
N GLY A 70 -5.78 -1.96 -2.21
CA GLY A 70 -6.62 -2.31 -1.06
C GLY A 70 -8.10 -2.47 -1.38
N PHE A 71 -8.59 -1.96 -2.51
CA PHE A 71 -10.02 -1.96 -2.90
C PHE A 71 -10.30 -2.73 -4.19
N ILE A 72 -9.51 -2.51 -5.25
CA ILE A 72 -9.39 -3.51 -6.32
C ILE A 72 -8.76 -4.77 -5.67
N TYR A 73 -8.49 -5.91 -6.28
CA TYR A 73 -8.01 -7.13 -5.56
C TYR A 73 -8.88 -7.72 -4.42
N ARG A 74 -9.74 -6.98 -3.70
CA ARG A 74 -10.75 -7.57 -2.78
C ARG A 74 -11.65 -8.54 -3.55
N PRO A 75 -12.10 -9.64 -2.94
CA PRO A 75 -11.88 -10.09 -1.55
C PRO A 75 -10.47 -10.68 -1.30
N ILE A 76 -10.11 -10.92 -0.03
CA ILE A 76 -8.95 -11.75 0.31
C ILE A 76 -9.22 -13.22 -0.05
N ARG A 77 -8.25 -13.87 -0.68
CA ARG A 77 -8.27 -15.30 -1.05
C ARG A 77 -6.86 -15.83 -0.89
N GLU A 78 -6.72 -16.96 -0.22
CA GLU A 78 -5.43 -17.53 0.17
C GLU A 78 -5.20 -18.87 -0.54
N ARG A 79 -3.93 -19.25 -0.69
CA ARG A 79 -3.53 -20.62 -1.02
C ARG A 79 -3.30 -21.42 0.26
N LYS A 80 -3.38 -22.74 0.19
CA LYS A 80 -3.06 -23.61 1.32
C LYS A 80 -1.54 -23.84 1.39
N PRO A 81 -0.97 -24.07 2.59
CA PRO A 81 0.45 -24.40 2.75
C PRO A 81 0.92 -25.55 1.85
N LYS A 82 0.17 -26.65 1.79
CA LYS A 82 0.48 -27.79 0.93
C LYS A 82 0.67 -27.39 -0.53
N THR A 83 -0.27 -26.64 -1.09
CA THR A 83 -0.22 -26.15 -2.47
C THR A 83 1.03 -25.30 -2.72
N LEU A 84 1.41 -24.47 -1.75
CA LEU A 84 2.60 -23.61 -1.83
C LEU A 84 3.90 -24.42 -1.78
N ILE A 85 3.96 -25.47 -0.94
CA ILE A 85 5.10 -26.39 -0.87
C ILE A 85 5.25 -27.18 -2.18
N ASP A 86 4.16 -27.70 -2.73
CA ASP A 86 4.17 -28.42 -4.01
C ASP A 86 4.71 -27.51 -5.15
N TYR A 87 4.32 -26.23 -5.16
CA TYR A 87 4.88 -25.26 -6.11
C TYR A 87 6.35 -24.97 -5.87
N ALA A 88 6.76 -24.81 -4.61
CA ALA A 88 8.16 -24.56 -4.27
C ALA A 88 9.06 -25.71 -4.71
N ASP A 89 8.70 -26.96 -4.40
CA ASP A 89 9.45 -28.15 -4.81
C ASP A 89 9.59 -28.22 -6.34
N ARG A 90 8.49 -28.02 -7.07
CA ARG A 90 8.48 -28.08 -8.54
C ARG A 90 9.35 -26.97 -9.14
N GLN A 91 9.17 -25.73 -8.70
CA GLN A 91 9.84 -24.58 -9.28
C GLN A 91 11.34 -24.59 -8.97
N LEU A 92 11.74 -24.87 -7.73
CA LEU A 92 13.16 -25.02 -7.38
C LEU A 92 13.80 -26.17 -8.15
N GLY A 93 13.09 -27.30 -8.30
CA GLY A 93 13.56 -28.46 -9.04
C GLY A 93 13.80 -28.19 -10.53
N CYS A 94 12.97 -27.36 -11.16
CA CYS A 94 13.11 -27.04 -12.59
C CYS A 94 14.02 -25.84 -12.87
N THR A 95 14.19 -24.89 -11.94
CA THR A 95 15.03 -23.69 -12.16
C THR A 95 16.41 -23.74 -11.53
N GLY A 96 16.58 -24.46 -10.43
CA GLY A 96 17.79 -24.40 -9.61
C GLY A 96 17.97 -23.08 -8.86
N TYR A 97 16.92 -22.27 -8.71
CA TYR A 97 16.99 -21.03 -7.91
C TYR A 97 17.32 -21.30 -6.44
N ASP A 98 18.01 -20.35 -5.82
CA ASP A 98 18.47 -20.40 -4.43
C ASP A 98 17.73 -19.42 -3.52
N GLU A 99 16.60 -18.87 -3.97
CA GLU A 99 15.75 -17.96 -3.20
C GLU A 99 14.27 -18.24 -3.43
N ILE A 100 13.49 -18.28 -2.34
CA ILE A 100 12.02 -18.26 -2.34
C ILE A 100 11.55 -16.94 -1.73
N SER A 101 10.62 -16.27 -2.40
CA SER A 101 9.96 -15.06 -1.92
C SER A 101 8.47 -15.30 -1.73
N LEU A 102 7.93 -14.99 -0.54
CA LEU A 102 6.48 -15.05 -0.30
C LEU A 102 5.81 -13.77 -0.80
N PHE A 103 5.08 -13.89 -1.90
CA PHE A 103 4.51 -12.78 -2.63
C PHE A 103 3.06 -12.51 -2.25
N SER A 104 2.79 -11.31 -1.74
CA SER A 104 1.45 -10.78 -1.50
C SER A 104 1.51 -9.26 -1.29
N LEU A 105 0.35 -8.62 -1.11
CA LEU A 105 0.31 -7.19 -0.71
C LEU A 105 0.82 -6.96 0.73
N SER A 106 0.70 -7.95 1.62
CA SER A 106 1.06 -7.85 3.03
C SER A 106 1.28 -9.24 3.61
N SER A 107 2.48 -9.81 3.48
CA SER A 107 2.67 -11.24 3.73
C SER A 107 2.42 -11.65 5.19
N GLY A 108 2.55 -10.73 6.14
CA GLY A 108 2.16 -10.95 7.54
C GLY A 108 0.65 -11.08 7.78
N ASP A 109 -0.21 -10.71 6.82
CA ASP A 109 -1.66 -10.90 6.95
C ASP A 109 -2.13 -12.29 6.47
N TYR A 110 -1.24 -13.12 5.95
CA TYR A 110 -1.56 -14.50 5.56
C TYR A 110 -1.91 -15.35 6.77
N SER A 111 -3.01 -16.10 6.70
CA SER A 111 -3.54 -16.85 7.85
C SER A 111 -2.53 -17.84 8.44
N GLU A 112 -1.80 -18.55 7.60
CA GLU A 112 -0.86 -19.61 7.97
C GLU A 112 0.60 -19.13 8.00
N ILE A 113 0.88 -17.83 8.11
CA ILE A 113 2.26 -17.31 8.02
C ILE A 113 3.20 -17.91 9.07
N HIS A 114 2.71 -18.13 10.29
CA HIS A 114 3.48 -18.70 11.40
C HIS A 114 3.77 -20.19 11.24
N ALA A 115 2.98 -20.92 10.45
CA ALA A 115 3.26 -22.31 10.12
C ALA A 115 4.14 -22.42 8.86
N MET A 116 3.85 -21.58 7.86
CA MET A 116 4.50 -21.64 6.55
C MET A 116 5.98 -21.25 6.60
N VAL A 117 6.34 -20.19 7.34
CA VAL A 117 7.74 -19.72 7.38
C VAL A 117 8.69 -20.77 7.98
N PRO A 118 8.40 -21.36 9.17
CA PRO A 118 9.21 -22.45 9.71
C PRO A 118 9.30 -23.66 8.77
N GLU A 119 8.19 -24.06 8.15
CA GLU A 119 8.16 -25.22 7.25
C GLU A 119 9.08 -25.04 6.03
N ILE A 120 9.04 -23.86 5.39
CA ILE A 120 9.94 -23.53 4.28
C ILE A 120 11.40 -23.54 4.75
N LEU A 121 11.69 -22.93 5.90
CA LEU A 121 13.05 -22.87 6.43
C LEU A 121 13.59 -24.27 6.72
N GLU A 122 12.82 -25.11 7.41
CA GLU A 122 13.23 -26.48 7.72
C GLU A 122 13.49 -27.30 6.46
N ARG A 123 12.61 -27.18 5.45
CA ARG A 123 12.66 -27.95 4.22
C ARG A 123 13.81 -27.55 3.31
N TYR A 124 14.05 -26.25 3.12
CA TYR A 124 14.94 -25.78 2.04
C TYR A 124 16.28 -25.19 2.51
N THR A 125 16.45 -24.86 3.80
CA THR A 125 17.73 -24.32 4.30
C THR A 125 18.88 -25.33 4.13
N LYS A 126 18.61 -26.64 4.27
CA LYS A 126 19.59 -27.71 4.03
C LYS A 126 20.12 -27.70 2.59
N ASN A 127 19.32 -27.24 1.64
CA ASN A 127 19.66 -27.10 0.23
C ASN A 127 20.23 -25.71 -0.12
N ARG A 128 20.56 -24.90 0.90
CA ARG A 128 21.07 -23.52 0.76
C ARG A 128 20.13 -22.56 0.05
N VAL A 129 18.83 -22.83 0.08
CA VAL A 129 17.81 -21.91 -0.44
C VAL A 129 17.47 -20.88 0.63
N SER A 130 17.57 -19.61 0.28
CA SER A 130 17.20 -18.48 1.13
C SER A 130 15.69 -18.17 1.03
N VAL A 131 15.14 -17.54 2.06
CA VAL A 131 13.72 -17.14 2.10
C VAL A 131 13.63 -15.63 2.32
N SER A 132 12.87 -14.93 1.48
CA SER A 132 12.63 -13.49 1.61
C SER A 132 11.15 -13.16 1.82
N LEU A 133 10.91 -12.17 2.68
CA LEU A 133 9.59 -11.63 2.99
C LEU A 133 9.57 -10.14 2.59
N PRO A 134 9.05 -9.79 1.41
CA PRO A 134 9.13 -8.43 0.87
C PRO A 134 8.25 -7.41 1.63
N SER A 135 7.30 -7.85 2.47
CA SER A 135 6.35 -6.98 3.15
C SER A 135 5.97 -7.48 4.55
N LEU A 136 6.84 -7.25 5.53
CA LEU A 136 6.54 -7.54 6.93
C LEU A 136 6.04 -6.29 7.64
N ARG A 137 4.76 -6.34 8.06
CA ARG A 137 4.42 -5.75 9.36
C ARG A 137 5.04 -6.70 10.36
N ILE A 138 6.14 -6.30 11.00
CA ILE A 138 6.89 -7.18 11.88
C ILE A 138 5.99 -7.50 13.07
N ASP A 139 5.49 -8.72 13.09
CA ASP A 139 4.87 -9.32 14.25
C ASP A 139 5.99 -9.89 15.13
N SER A 140 5.95 -9.62 16.43
CA SER A 140 7.00 -10.01 17.38
C SER A 140 7.17 -11.53 17.44
N PHE A 141 6.14 -12.29 17.08
CA PHE A 141 6.16 -13.76 17.08
C PHE A 141 7.11 -14.38 16.04
N LEU A 142 7.42 -13.68 14.95
CA LEU A 142 8.32 -14.19 13.91
C LEU A 142 9.79 -13.84 14.18
N LYS A 143 10.12 -13.20 15.30
CA LYS A 143 11.47 -12.66 15.58
C LYS A 143 12.57 -13.71 15.40
N ASP A 144 12.42 -14.89 16.01
CA ASP A 144 13.42 -15.96 15.96
C ASP A 144 13.57 -16.56 14.55
N ASP A 145 12.49 -16.66 13.79
CA ASP A 145 12.54 -17.18 12.42
C ASP A 145 13.06 -16.13 11.43
N LEU A 146 12.74 -14.85 11.64
CA LEU A 146 13.33 -13.73 10.89
C LEU A 146 14.85 -13.64 11.09
N GLU A 147 15.34 -13.95 12.29
CA GLU A 147 16.78 -14.05 12.56
C GLU A 147 17.42 -15.19 11.74
N LYS A 148 16.77 -16.36 11.66
CA LYS A 148 17.25 -17.49 10.84
C LYS A 148 17.24 -17.15 9.35
N MET A 149 16.17 -16.51 8.86
CA MET A 149 16.00 -16.09 7.46
C MET A 149 17.08 -15.11 6.99
N GLN A 150 17.55 -14.23 7.88
CA GLN A 150 18.46 -13.14 7.51
C GLN A 150 19.94 -13.41 7.82
N SER A 151 20.29 -14.66 8.12
CA SER A 151 21.68 -15.11 8.31
C SER A 151 22.58 -14.89 7.08
N VAL A 152 22.00 -14.70 5.89
CA VAL A 152 22.74 -14.58 4.62
C VAL A 152 23.03 -13.13 4.19
N ARG A 153 22.19 -12.13 4.57
CA ARG A 153 22.43 -10.67 4.40
C ARG A 153 21.33 -9.85 5.10
N LYS A 154 21.64 -9.13 6.19
CA LYS A 154 20.71 -8.19 6.83
C LYS A 154 20.54 -6.92 5.96
N GLY A 155 19.50 -6.90 5.13
CA GLY A 155 19.08 -5.71 4.38
C GLY A 155 18.52 -4.61 5.28
N GLY A 156 18.25 -3.42 4.72
CA GLY A 156 17.54 -2.35 5.46
C GLY A 156 16.06 -2.69 5.62
N LEU A 157 15.48 -2.41 6.81
CA LEU A 157 14.05 -2.61 7.06
C LEU A 157 13.25 -1.38 6.66
N THR A 158 12.13 -1.57 5.95
CA THR A 158 11.24 -0.47 5.58
C THR A 158 9.97 -0.53 6.41
N PHE A 159 9.68 0.55 7.13
CA PHE A 159 8.40 0.77 7.80
C PHE A 159 7.64 1.85 7.04
N ALA A 160 6.35 1.67 6.87
CA ALA A 160 5.50 2.62 6.17
C ALA A 160 4.41 3.16 7.11
N PRO A 161 4.70 4.19 7.92
CA PRO A 161 3.68 4.90 8.69
C PRO A 161 2.74 5.70 7.79
N GLU A 162 3.21 6.10 6.60
CA GLU A 162 2.50 6.89 5.57
C GLU A 162 2.18 8.34 5.97
N ALA A 163 1.89 8.61 7.25
CA ALA A 163 1.58 9.93 7.78
C ALA A 163 2.30 10.19 9.12
N GLY A 164 2.62 11.46 9.38
CA GLY A 164 3.40 11.90 10.55
C GLY A 164 2.64 11.82 11.87
N THR A 165 1.36 12.17 11.89
CA THR A 165 0.54 12.21 13.12
C THR A 165 -0.43 11.02 13.19
N GLN A 166 -0.90 10.71 14.40
CA GLN A 166 -1.93 9.68 14.57
C GLN A 166 -3.24 10.08 13.87
N ARG A 167 -3.66 11.34 14.04
CA ARG A 167 -4.81 11.93 13.36
C ARG A 167 -4.81 11.65 11.86
N LEU A 168 -3.72 11.95 11.16
CA LEU A 168 -3.67 11.75 9.71
C LEU A 168 -3.56 10.26 9.33
N ARG A 169 -2.92 9.41 10.16
CA ARG A 169 -2.96 7.95 10.00
C ARG A 169 -4.37 7.38 10.11
N ASP A 170 -5.21 7.97 10.97
CA ASP A 170 -6.62 7.59 11.14
C ASP A 170 -7.48 8.07 9.96
N VAL A 171 -7.24 9.30 9.46
CA VAL A 171 -7.86 9.83 8.24
C VAL A 171 -7.62 8.91 7.04
N ILE A 172 -6.40 8.39 6.86
CA ILE A 172 -6.07 7.49 5.75
C ILE A 172 -6.39 6.01 6.03
N ASN A 173 -6.90 5.69 7.23
CA ASN A 173 -7.20 4.34 7.71
C ASN A 173 -5.99 3.39 7.64
N LYS A 174 -4.83 3.83 8.15
CA LYS A 174 -3.61 3.01 8.14
C LYS A 174 -3.64 1.89 9.17
N GLY A 175 -4.24 2.16 10.34
CA GLY A 175 -4.33 1.21 11.45
C GLY A 175 -2.98 0.85 12.07
N VAL A 176 -2.04 1.81 12.08
CA VAL A 176 -0.73 1.71 12.74
C VAL A 176 -0.63 2.88 13.70
N CYS A 177 -0.40 2.61 15.00
CA CYS A 177 -0.14 3.66 15.97
C CYS A 177 1.36 3.97 16.09
N GLU A 178 1.68 5.07 16.75
CA GLU A 178 3.08 5.47 16.95
C GLU A 178 3.83 4.45 17.80
N GLU A 179 3.19 3.94 18.84
CA GLU A 179 3.76 2.98 19.79
C GLU A 179 4.14 1.68 19.09
N ASP A 180 3.27 1.18 18.20
CA ASP A 180 3.54 -0.02 17.40
C ASP A 180 4.75 0.16 16.50
N LEU A 181 4.88 1.33 15.86
CA LEU A 181 6.02 1.67 15.02
C LEU A 181 7.31 1.70 15.84
N LEU A 182 7.32 2.42 16.96
CA LEU A 182 8.51 2.57 17.80
C LEU A 182 8.93 1.24 18.42
N ARG A 183 7.97 0.40 18.85
CA ARG A 183 8.24 -0.95 19.33
C ARG A 183 8.90 -1.80 18.25
N ALA A 184 8.30 -1.87 17.05
CA ALA A 184 8.84 -2.68 15.96
C ALA A 184 10.24 -2.21 15.49
N VAL A 185 10.48 -0.90 15.49
CA VAL A 185 11.80 -0.33 15.20
C VAL A 185 12.80 -0.64 16.33
N GLY A 186 12.36 -0.60 17.59
CA GLY A 186 13.17 -0.99 18.75
C GLY A 186 13.59 -2.44 18.69
N ASP A 187 12.65 -3.35 18.44
CA ASP A 187 12.91 -4.78 18.26
C ASP A 187 13.93 -5.04 17.14
N ALA A 188 13.81 -4.32 16.02
CA ALA A 188 14.77 -4.40 14.93
C ALA A 188 16.17 -3.94 15.36
N PHE A 189 16.28 -2.83 16.09
CA PHE A 189 17.56 -2.34 16.57
C PHE A 189 18.23 -3.28 17.58
N GLU A 190 17.47 -3.84 18.52
CA GLU A 190 17.95 -4.84 19.48
C GLU A 190 18.49 -6.09 18.80
N SER A 191 17.87 -6.44 17.67
CA SER A 191 18.25 -7.60 16.86
C SER A 191 19.38 -7.28 15.85
N GLY A 192 19.99 -6.09 15.97
CA GLY A 192 21.22 -5.69 15.30
C GLY A 192 21.05 -4.93 13.98
N TRP A 193 19.84 -4.52 13.61
CA TRP A 193 19.65 -3.68 12.42
C TRP A 193 20.12 -2.24 12.68
N GLN A 194 20.79 -1.68 11.69
CA GLN A 194 21.28 -0.28 11.71
C GLN A 194 20.63 0.57 10.63
N GLY A 195 20.11 -0.08 9.57
CA GLY A 195 19.46 0.57 8.44
C GLY A 195 17.95 0.44 8.53
N VAL A 196 17.27 1.57 8.69
CA VAL A 196 15.81 1.66 8.68
C VAL A 196 15.37 2.68 7.64
N LYS A 197 14.30 2.40 6.90
CA LYS A 197 13.65 3.33 5.99
C LYS A 197 12.23 3.59 6.49
N LEU A 198 11.87 4.85 6.63
CA LEU A 198 10.51 5.27 6.97
C LEU A 198 9.86 5.87 5.72
N TYR A 199 8.75 5.28 5.27
CA TYR A 199 8.02 5.73 4.07
C TYR A 199 6.78 6.52 4.45
N PHE A 200 6.68 7.71 3.86
CA PHE A 200 5.61 8.68 4.07
C PHE A 200 5.06 9.19 2.75
N MET A 201 3.87 9.78 2.82
CA MET A 201 3.24 10.52 1.75
C MET A 201 3.02 11.96 2.21
N ILE A 202 3.04 12.89 1.27
CA ILE A 202 2.65 14.30 1.46
C ILE A 202 1.57 14.67 0.44
N GLY A 203 0.73 15.63 0.79
CA GLY A 203 -0.45 16.02 0.02
C GLY A 203 -1.66 15.15 0.32
N LEU A 204 -1.68 14.44 1.44
CA LEU A 204 -2.83 13.65 1.86
C LEU A 204 -4.06 14.55 2.17
N PRO A 205 -5.29 14.03 2.04
CA PRO A 205 -6.48 14.78 2.42
C PRO A 205 -6.46 15.24 3.87
N THR A 206 -6.83 16.50 4.11
CA THR A 206 -6.82 17.15 5.44
C THR A 206 -5.44 17.32 6.08
N GLU A 207 -4.34 17.06 5.36
CA GLU A 207 -2.98 17.22 5.88
C GLU A 207 -2.65 18.70 6.13
N THR A 208 -2.13 18.97 7.33
CA THR A 208 -1.67 20.27 7.83
C THR A 208 -0.15 20.29 8.00
N ASP A 209 0.41 21.47 8.24
CA ASP A 209 1.85 21.61 8.52
C ASP A 209 2.27 20.87 9.79
N GLU A 210 1.38 20.72 10.78
CA GLU A 210 1.64 19.91 11.98
C GLU A 210 1.87 18.43 11.62
N ASP A 211 1.14 17.90 10.64
CA ASP A 211 1.34 16.52 10.20
C ASP A 211 2.68 16.32 9.51
N ILE A 212 3.11 17.32 8.73
CA ILE A 212 4.43 17.33 8.09
C ILE A 212 5.53 17.38 9.15
N LEU A 213 5.39 18.25 10.17
CA LEU A 213 6.33 18.30 11.29
C LEU A 213 6.31 17.01 12.13
N GLY A 214 5.16 16.34 12.22
CA GLY A 214 5.01 15.03 12.85
C GLY A 214 5.90 13.95 12.22
N ILE A 215 6.15 14.01 10.90
CA ILE A 215 7.10 13.11 10.22
C ILE A 215 8.50 13.28 10.80
N ALA A 216 8.95 14.52 10.97
CA ALA A 216 10.26 14.81 11.55
C ALA A 216 10.34 14.40 13.02
N GLU A 217 9.24 14.52 13.76
CA GLU A 217 9.19 14.08 15.16
C GLU A 217 9.27 12.55 15.29
N LEU A 218 8.59 11.79 14.45
CA LEU A 218 8.76 10.33 14.39
C LEU A 218 10.21 9.94 14.09
N ALA A 219 10.85 10.59 13.12
CA ALA A 219 12.25 10.35 12.79
C ALA A 219 13.18 10.67 13.97
N ARG A 220 12.88 11.73 14.74
CA ARG A 220 13.61 12.10 15.96
C ARG A 220 13.45 11.05 17.05
N LYS A 221 12.24 10.52 17.26
CA LYS A 221 11.97 9.43 18.21
C LYS A 221 12.73 8.16 17.83
N VAL A 222 12.73 7.78 16.54
CA VAL A 222 13.52 6.65 16.02
C VAL A 222 15.03 6.87 16.23
N SER A 223 15.54 8.06 15.94
CA SER A 223 16.94 8.42 16.19
C SER A 223 17.30 8.30 17.68
N ARG A 224 16.46 8.85 18.56
CA ARG A 224 16.63 8.77 20.01
C ARG A 224 16.64 7.33 20.50
N LEU A 225 15.70 6.49 20.02
CA LEU A 225 15.60 5.08 20.38
C LEU A 225 16.91 4.33 20.08
N PHE A 226 17.48 4.53 18.88
CA PHE A 226 18.77 3.93 18.53
C PHE A 226 19.91 4.39 19.44
N TYR A 227 19.97 5.70 19.72
CA TYR A 227 21.04 6.30 20.54
C TYR A 227 20.80 6.18 22.06
N GLN A 228 19.75 5.50 22.50
CA GLN A 228 19.55 5.10 23.89
C GLN A 228 20.12 3.70 24.20
N MET A 229 20.22 2.81 23.21
CA MET A 229 20.78 1.46 23.38
C MET A 229 22.23 1.48 23.92
N PRO A 230 22.77 0.44 24.56
CA PRO A 230 24.19 0.41 24.97
C PRO A 230 25.16 0.63 23.79
N LYS A 231 26.29 1.35 23.98
CA LYS A 231 27.23 1.70 22.88
C LYS A 231 27.79 0.48 22.16
N ASP A 232 28.05 -0.60 22.89
CA ASP A 232 28.48 -1.91 22.42
C ASP A 232 27.47 -2.57 21.45
N LYS A 233 26.19 -2.21 21.54
CA LYS A 233 25.13 -2.72 20.65
C LYS A 233 24.86 -1.84 19.42
N ARG A 234 25.40 -0.62 19.34
CA ARG A 234 25.08 0.36 18.28
C ARG A 234 25.87 0.17 16.97
N GLY A 235 26.81 -0.76 16.91
CA GLY A 235 27.71 -0.99 15.77
C GLY A 235 28.18 0.30 15.07
N LYS A 236 27.99 0.43 13.74
CA LYS A 236 28.53 1.56 12.95
C LYS A 236 27.70 2.86 13.02
N GLY A 237 26.54 2.83 13.68
CA GLY A 237 25.62 3.98 13.81
C GLY A 237 24.33 3.83 13.00
N LEU A 238 23.38 4.72 13.28
CA LEU A 238 22.07 4.73 12.63
C LEU A 238 22.15 5.23 11.19
N ARG A 239 21.49 4.52 10.29
CA ARG A 239 21.11 4.99 8.95
C ARG A 239 19.60 4.91 8.82
N CYS A 240 18.92 6.02 9.11
CA CYS A 240 17.48 6.17 8.99
C CYS A 240 17.15 7.00 7.74
N THR A 241 16.60 6.38 6.71
CA THR A 241 16.17 7.08 5.50
C THR A 241 14.69 7.43 5.62
N VAL A 242 14.35 8.70 5.74
CA VAL A 242 12.98 9.19 5.62
C VAL A 242 12.68 9.44 4.15
N SER A 243 11.66 8.78 3.63
CA SER A 243 11.22 8.91 2.24
C SER A 243 9.82 9.49 2.18
N ALA A 244 9.64 10.61 1.46
CA ALA A 244 8.33 11.23 1.26
C ALA A 244 7.97 11.26 -0.22
N SER A 245 6.86 10.60 -0.57
CA SER A 245 6.25 10.62 -1.91
C SER A 245 5.07 11.58 -1.97
N THR A 246 4.70 12.04 -3.16
CA THR A 246 3.50 12.85 -3.34
C THR A 246 2.27 11.96 -3.48
N PHE A 247 1.20 12.27 -2.74
CA PHE A 247 -0.08 11.59 -2.90
C PHE A 247 -0.64 11.76 -4.31
N VAL A 248 -0.98 10.63 -4.93
CA VAL A 248 -1.66 10.57 -6.23
C VAL A 248 -3.05 9.96 -6.00
N PRO A 249 -4.14 10.71 -6.19
CA PRO A 249 -5.49 10.18 -6.07
C PRO A 249 -5.72 9.07 -7.09
N LYS A 250 -6.28 7.94 -6.65
CA LYS A 250 -6.54 6.77 -7.49
C LYS A 250 -8.02 6.46 -7.66
N PRO A 251 -8.44 6.01 -8.86
CA PRO A 251 -9.82 5.57 -9.07
C PRO A 251 -10.09 4.31 -8.23
N PHE A 252 -11.36 4.11 -7.85
CA PHE A 252 -11.80 2.99 -7.00
C PHE A 252 -11.24 3.01 -5.58
N THR A 253 -10.88 4.19 -5.09
CA THR A 253 -10.52 4.42 -3.69
C THR A 253 -11.48 5.41 -3.05
N PRO A 254 -11.62 5.43 -1.71
CA PRO A 254 -12.33 6.50 -1.03
C PRO A 254 -11.78 7.90 -1.34
N PHE A 255 -10.50 8.03 -1.72
CA PHE A 255 -9.93 9.33 -2.13
C PHE A 255 -10.00 9.62 -3.63
N GLN A 256 -10.80 8.89 -4.40
CA GLN A 256 -10.96 9.13 -5.84
C GLN A 256 -11.52 10.52 -6.20
N TRP A 257 -12.14 11.21 -5.24
CA TRP A 257 -12.68 12.57 -5.38
C TRP A 257 -11.67 13.68 -5.03
N GLU A 258 -10.60 13.34 -4.32
CA GLU A 258 -9.59 14.29 -3.83
C GLU A 258 -8.67 14.76 -4.94
N PRO A 259 -8.37 16.05 -5.09
CA PRO A 259 -7.35 16.49 -6.04
C PRO A 259 -5.96 16.07 -5.57
N GLN A 260 -5.01 16.01 -6.50
CA GLN A 260 -3.61 16.15 -6.13
C GLN A 260 -3.37 17.63 -5.76
N ILE A 261 -2.58 17.90 -4.73
CA ILE A 261 -2.17 19.27 -4.38
C ILE A 261 -1.31 19.89 -5.50
N SER A 262 -1.23 21.22 -5.56
CA SER A 262 -0.41 21.91 -6.57
C SER A 262 1.08 21.61 -6.38
N THR A 263 1.85 21.73 -7.46
CA THR A 263 3.32 21.63 -7.43
C THR A 263 3.94 22.56 -6.38
N GLU A 264 3.45 23.80 -6.32
CA GLU A 264 3.91 24.80 -5.35
C GLU A 264 3.73 24.31 -3.91
N GLU A 265 2.56 23.75 -3.60
CA GLU A 265 2.27 23.24 -2.25
C GLU A 265 3.11 21.99 -1.93
N VAL A 266 3.36 21.11 -2.92
CA VAL A 266 4.27 19.96 -2.74
C VAL A 266 5.67 20.46 -2.37
N LEU A 267 6.21 21.41 -3.13
CA LEU A 267 7.55 21.95 -2.89
C LEU A 267 7.64 22.67 -1.54
N ARG A 268 6.60 23.41 -1.15
CA ARG A 268 6.50 24.06 0.17
C ARG A 268 6.57 23.03 1.30
N ARG A 269 5.78 21.96 1.23
CA ARG A 269 5.77 20.88 2.23
C ARG A 269 7.10 20.12 2.28
N GLN A 270 7.71 19.85 1.13
CA GLN A 270 9.04 19.22 1.07
C GLN A 270 10.12 20.10 1.70
N ALA A 271 10.08 21.42 1.47
CA ALA A 271 11.02 22.37 2.07
C ALA A 271 10.84 22.45 3.59
N LEU A 272 9.59 22.47 4.06
CA LEU A 272 9.25 22.43 5.49
C LEU A 272 9.81 21.15 6.14
N LEU A 273 9.54 19.98 5.56
CA LEU A 273 10.03 18.70 6.08
C LEU A 273 11.55 18.62 6.07
N ARG A 274 12.21 19.03 4.98
CA ARG A 274 13.67 19.05 4.86
C ARG A 274 14.30 19.91 5.95
N SER A 275 13.71 21.06 6.25
CA SER A 275 14.17 21.96 7.30
C SER A 275 13.99 21.33 8.69
N ALA A 276 12.84 20.67 8.93
CA ALA A 276 12.53 20.02 10.21
C ALA A 276 13.40 18.77 10.50
N LEU A 277 13.85 18.07 9.45
CA LEU A 277 14.74 16.90 9.56
C LEU A 277 16.22 17.29 9.75
N LYS A 278 16.59 18.54 9.45
CA LYS A 278 17.98 19.00 9.54
C LYS A 278 18.49 18.86 10.98
N GLY A 279 19.68 18.26 11.12
CA GLY A 279 20.34 18.08 12.41
C GLY A 279 19.87 16.86 13.22
N ILE A 280 18.89 16.09 12.74
CA ILE A 280 18.55 14.81 13.37
C ILE A 280 19.65 13.79 13.03
N ARG A 281 20.30 13.26 14.06
CA ARG A 281 21.47 12.39 13.93
C ARG A 281 21.11 11.07 13.23
N GLY A 282 21.88 10.72 12.19
CA GLY A 282 21.70 9.46 11.46
C GLY A 282 20.46 9.42 10.56
N VAL A 283 19.81 10.57 10.31
CA VAL A 283 18.63 10.68 9.44
C VAL A 283 19.01 11.32 8.11
N GLU A 284 18.58 10.69 7.03
CA GLU A 284 18.69 11.18 5.66
C GLU A 284 17.28 11.35 5.08
N PHE A 285 17.09 12.39 4.26
CA PHE A 285 15.79 12.68 3.66
C PHE A 285 15.83 12.52 2.15
N ASN A 286 14.97 11.64 1.63
CA ASN A 286 14.74 11.41 0.21
C ASN A 286 13.31 11.83 -0.13
N CYS A 287 13.16 12.86 -0.95
CA CYS A 287 11.85 13.20 -1.52
C CYS A 287 11.89 13.06 -3.03
N HIS A 288 10.82 12.51 -3.59
CA HIS A 288 10.60 12.47 -5.03
C HIS A 288 9.46 13.42 -5.33
N PHE A 289 9.77 14.61 -5.85
CA PHE A 289 8.84 15.31 -6.72
C PHE A 289 9.30 15.06 -8.15
N SER A 290 8.44 14.43 -8.93
CA SER A 290 8.69 14.18 -10.34
C SER A 290 7.53 14.74 -11.15
N GLU A 291 7.83 15.34 -12.31
CA GLU A 291 6.80 15.69 -13.29
C GLU A 291 5.95 14.46 -13.67
N THR A 292 6.51 13.25 -13.53
CA THR A 292 5.78 11.99 -13.68
C THR A 292 4.67 11.82 -12.64
N SER A 293 4.82 12.29 -11.40
CA SER A 293 3.76 12.24 -10.37
C SER A 293 2.57 13.13 -10.72
N ARG A 294 2.82 14.28 -11.40
CA ARG A 294 1.76 15.16 -11.94
C ARG A 294 1.00 14.48 -13.07
N LEU A 295 1.74 13.91 -14.03
CA LEU A 295 1.15 13.14 -15.13
C LEU A 295 0.35 11.94 -14.60
N GLU A 296 0.87 11.24 -13.59
CA GLU A 296 0.21 10.09 -12.98
C GLU A 296 -1.15 10.46 -12.36
N ALA A 297 -1.26 11.60 -11.68
CA ALA A 297 -2.53 12.08 -11.16
C ALA A 297 -3.53 12.40 -12.28
N CYS A 298 -3.05 13.05 -13.35
CA CYS A 298 -3.86 13.32 -14.53
C CYS A 298 -4.36 12.02 -15.19
N PHE A 299 -3.49 11.03 -15.44
CA PHE A 299 -3.90 9.76 -16.04
C PHE A 299 -4.78 8.91 -15.14
N ALA A 300 -4.55 8.93 -13.82
CA ALA A 300 -5.39 8.21 -12.86
C ALA A 300 -6.82 8.77 -12.80
N ARG A 301 -6.98 10.09 -13.00
CA ARG A 301 -8.25 10.81 -12.87
C ARG A 301 -8.88 11.22 -14.20
N GLY A 302 -8.19 10.97 -15.31
CA GLY A 302 -8.57 11.46 -16.61
C GLY A 302 -9.65 10.65 -17.31
N ASP A 303 -10.09 11.18 -18.44
CA ASP A 303 -11.10 10.57 -19.31
C ASP A 303 -10.56 10.26 -20.71
N ARG A 304 -11.45 9.86 -21.63
CA ARG A 304 -11.09 9.45 -22.99
C ARG A 304 -10.30 10.50 -23.79
N ARG A 305 -10.34 11.79 -23.44
CA ARG A 305 -9.55 12.83 -24.11
C ARG A 305 -8.04 12.59 -23.98
N LEU A 306 -7.59 11.95 -22.90
CA LEU A 306 -6.16 11.66 -22.68
C LEU A 306 -5.57 10.68 -23.69
N ALA A 307 -6.39 9.87 -24.38
CA ALA A 307 -5.90 8.97 -25.42
C ALA A 307 -5.17 9.75 -26.54
N LYS A 308 -5.71 10.90 -26.96
CA LYS A 308 -5.07 11.75 -27.98
C LYS A 308 -3.80 12.41 -27.47
N VAL A 309 -3.78 12.81 -26.20
CA VAL A 309 -2.61 13.39 -25.53
C VAL A 309 -1.45 12.38 -25.50
N ILE A 310 -1.71 11.13 -25.09
CA ILE A 310 -0.69 10.07 -25.07
C ILE A 310 -0.09 9.84 -26.46
N ILE A 311 -0.95 9.75 -27.49
CA ILE A 311 -0.49 9.59 -28.87
C ILE A 311 0.33 10.80 -29.33
N GLY A 312 -0.10 12.01 -28.99
CA GLY A 312 0.60 13.26 -29.32
C GLY A 312 1.99 13.34 -28.68
N ALA A 313 2.09 13.01 -27.39
CA ALA A 313 3.37 13.00 -26.66
C ALA A 313 4.32 11.92 -27.21
N TYR A 314 3.80 10.72 -27.52
CA TYR A 314 4.58 9.66 -28.14
C TYR A 314 5.14 10.07 -29.52
N LYS A 315 4.33 10.72 -30.36
CA LYS A 315 4.76 11.24 -31.67
C LYS A 315 5.86 12.31 -31.55
N ARG A 316 5.87 13.06 -30.46
CA ARG A 316 6.92 14.01 -30.08
C ARG A 316 8.13 13.36 -29.40
N GLY A 317 8.11 12.05 -29.27
CA GLY A 317 9.24 11.25 -28.80
C GLY A 317 9.31 11.11 -27.28
N ALA A 318 8.23 11.35 -26.53
CA ALA A 318 8.12 10.92 -25.14
C ALA A 318 8.21 9.39 -25.08
N ARG A 319 9.30 8.88 -24.50
CA ARG A 319 9.62 7.46 -24.39
C ARG A 319 10.52 7.27 -23.16
N PHE A 320 10.26 6.21 -22.40
CA PHE A 320 11.01 5.90 -21.19
C PHE A 320 10.95 6.99 -20.11
N ASP A 321 9.78 7.61 -19.94
CA ASP A 321 9.55 8.72 -18.99
C ASP A 321 9.81 8.36 -17.52
N SER A 322 10.00 7.07 -17.19
CA SER A 322 10.42 6.62 -15.86
C SER A 322 11.89 6.90 -15.53
N TRP A 323 12.72 7.23 -16.52
CA TRP A 323 14.09 7.68 -16.31
C TRP A 323 14.13 9.21 -16.45
N ASP A 324 14.49 9.90 -15.38
CA ASP A 324 14.41 11.38 -15.30
C ASP A 324 15.19 12.05 -16.45
N GLU A 325 16.33 11.49 -16.87
CA GLU A 325 17.15 11.98 -17.97
C GLU A 325 16.54 11.77 -19.37
N ARG A 326 15.46 10.97 -19.47
CA ARG A 326 14.71 10.72 -20.70
C ARG A 326 13.35 11.41 -20.71
N PHE A 327 12.91 11.95 -19.57
CA PHE A 327 11.63 12.62 -19.47
C PHE A 327 11.60 13.86 -20.37
N LYS A 328 10.61 13.91 -21.27
CA LYS A 328 10.43 15.03 -22.20
C LYS A 328 9.20 15.86 -21.82
N LYS A 329 9.42 16.84 -20.96
CA LYS A 329 8.35 17.69 -20.45
C LYS A 329 7.59 18.42 -21.57
N GLU A 330 8.32 19.03 -22.49
CA GLU A 330 7.77 19.84 -23.59
C GLU A 330 6.89 18.99 -24.51
N ALA A 331 7.26 17.73 -24.74
CA ALA A 331 6.47 16.80 -25.54
C ALA A 331 5.08 16.55 -24.94
N TRP A 332 4.99 16.50 -23.60
CA TRP A 332 3.73 16.38 -22.89
C TRP A 332 2.95 17.68 -22.92
N GLU A 333 3.57 18.81 -22.57
CA GLU A 333 2.93 20.12 -22.53
C GLU A 333 2.30 20.51 -23.88
N GLU A 334 3.04 20.33 -24.98
CA GLU A 334 2.51 20.56 -26.32
C GLU A 334 1.34 19.63 -26.66
N ALA A 335 1.44 18.34 -26.32
CA ALA A 335 0.38 17.37 -26.59
C ALA A 335 -0.91 17.69 -25.79
N PHE A 336 -0.77 18.21 -24.57
CA PHE A 336 -1.90 18.72 -23.80
C PHE A 336 -2.51 19.95 -24.46
N ALA A 337 -1.68 20.94 -24.83
CA ALA A 337 -2.14 22.19 -25.43
C ALA A 337 -2.88 21.97 -26.75
N GLU A 338 -2.38 21.08 -27.63
CA GLU A 338 -3.04 20.71 -28.89
C GLU A 338 -4.44 20.12 -28.72
N ASN A 339 -4.70 19.51 -27.56
CA ASN A 339 -5.99 18.91 -27.24
C ASN A 339 -6.87 19.84 -26.39
N GLY A 340 -6.45 21.10 -26.17
CA GLY A 340 -7.17 22.07 -25.35
C GLY A 340 -7.29 21.66 -23.89
N LEU A 341 -6.31 20.89 -23.39
CA LEU A 341 -6.28 20.36 -22.03
C LEU A 341 -5.05 20.86 -21.27
N THR A 342 -5.13 20.82 -19.95
CA THR A 342 -3.96 20.93 -19.07
C THR A 342 -3.91 19.77 -18.08
N VAL A 343 -2.74 19.54 -17.50
CA VAL A 343 -2.56 18.53 -16.44
C VAL A 343 -3.41 18.90 -15.22
N GLU A 344 -3.46 20.18 -14.88
CA GLU A 344 -4.12 20.73 -13.71
C GLU A 344 -5.64 20.57 -13.75
N GLN A 345 -6.23 20.71 -14.94
CA GLN A 345 -7.67 20.50 -15.15
C GLN A 345 -8.15 19.10 -14.72
N LEU A 346 -7.28 18.09 -14.82
CA LEU A 346 -7.62 16.70 -14.50
C LEU A 346 -7.00 16.24 -13.16
N GLY A 347 -5.75 16.62 -12.89
CA GLY A 347 -4.99 16.22 -11.71
C GLY A 347 -5.38 16.99 -10.44
N ASN A 348 -5.53 18.32 -10.54
CA ASN A 348 -5.72 19.23 -9.40
C ASN A 348 -7.18 19.64 -9.17
N ARG A 349 -8.09 19.33 -10.11
CA ARG A 349 -9.52 19.58 -9.94
C ARG A 349 -10.11 18.62 -8.90
N ARG A 350 -10.76 19.16 -7.86
CA ARG A 350 -11.59 18.38 -6.95
C ARG A 350 -12.85 17.94 -7.68
N ILE A 351 -13.20 16.66 -7.58
CA ILE A 351 -14.43 16.12 -8.16
C ILE A 351 -15.46 16.02 -7.04
N GLY A 352 -16.67 16.53 -7.25
CA GLY A 352 -17.79 16.39 -6.32
C GLY A 352 -18.14 14.93 -6.05
N ILE A 353 -18.61 14.63 -4.84
CA ILE A 353 -18.92 13.25 -4.42
C ILE A 353 -20.05 12.60 -5.24
N ASP A 354 -20.91 13.44 -5.81
CA ASP A 354 -22.04 13.07 -6.66
C ASP A 354 -21.79 13.33 -8.15
N GLU A 355 -20.62 13.88 -8.51
CA GLU A 355 -20.26 14.04 -9.91
C GLU A 355 -20.00 12.67 -10.57
N PRO A 356 -20.34 12.53 -11.86
CA PRO A 356 -19.98 11.36 -12.64
C PRO A 356 -18.46 11.19 -12.72
N LEU A 357 -17.98 9.94 -12.63
CA LEU A 357 -16.57 9.62 -12.75
C LEU A 357 -16.29 8.89 -14.06
N ALA A 358 -15.19 9.23 -14.73
CA ALA A 358 -14.83 8.64 -16.02
C ALA A 358 -14.69 7.11 -15.99
N TRP A 359 -14.34 6.55 -14.83
CA TRP A 359 -14.15 5.11 -14.60
C TRP A 359 -15.36 4.38 -13.99
N GLN A 360 -16.48 5.06 -13.69
CA GLN A 360 -17.67 4.42 -13.07
C GLN A 360 -18.29 3.30 -13.90
N HIS A 361 -18.06 3.31 -15.22
CA HIS A 361 -18.48 2.25 -16.13
C HIS A 361 -17.73 0.93 -15.90
N MET A 362 -16.68 0.91 -15.08
CA MET A 362 -16.00 -0.30 -14.62
C MET A 362 -16.45 -0.62 -13.18
N ASP A 363 -16.86 -1.86 -12.93
CA ASP A 363 -17.20 -2.36 -11.61
C ASP A 363 -15.99 -3.08 -10.99
N SER A 364 -15.37 -2.42 -10.02
CA SER A 364 -14.28 -2.98 -9.20
C SER A 364 -14.77 -3.98 -8.15
N VAL A 365 -16.07 -4.28 -8.14
CA VAL A 365 -16.90 -5.04 -7.18
C VAL A 365 -17.11 -4.37 -5.81
N VAL A 366 -16.24 -3.44 -5.42
CA VAL A 366 -16.47 -2.62 -4.23
C VAL A 366 -17.59 -1.60 -4.51
N GLY A 367 -18.58 -1.54 -3.61
CA GLY A 367 -19.75 -0.68 -3.76
C GLY A 367 -19.40 0.81 -3.67
N MET A 368 -20.06 1.63 -4.49
CA MET A 368 -19.86 3.08 -4.48
C MET A 368 -20.27 3.69 -3.13
N ASP A 369 -21.33 3.19 -2.51
CA ASP A 369 -21.79 3.67 -1.20
C ASP A 369 -20.78 3.36 -0.09
N TYR A 370 -20.05 2.25 -0.21
CA TYR A 370 -18.94 1.95 0.70
C TYR A 370 -17.79 2.96 0.51
N LEU A 371 -17.41 3.27 -0.73
CA LEU A 371 -16.36 4.27 -1.00
C LEU A 371 -16.76 5.66 -0.49
N ARG A 372 -18.02 6.06 -0.67
CA ARG A 372 -18.56 7.33 -0.15
C ARG A 372 -18.55 7.35 1.37
N ARG A 373 -19.00 6.28 2.02
CA ARG A 373 -18.97 6.15 3.49
C ARG A 373 -17.55 6.28 4.03
N GLU A 374 -16.58 5.60 3.42
CA GLU A 374 -15.18 5.70 3.83
C GLU A 374 -14.59 7.09 3.60
N TYR A 375 -14.99 7.77 2.52
CA TYR A 375 -14.59 9.15 2.28
C TYR A 375 -15.14 10.10 3.35
N LEU A 376 -16.42 9.97 3.74
CA LEU A 376 -17.01 10.79 4.80
C LEU A 376 -16.35 10.51 6.16
N ARG A 377 -16.17 9.23 6.53
CA ARG A 377 -15.43 8.84 7.74
C ARG A 377 -14.02 9.43 7.78
N SER A 378 -13.35 9.54 6.63
CA SER A 378 -12.02 10.17 6.57
C SER A 378 -12.03 11.64 6.98
N ARG A 379 -13.12 12.38 6.72
CA ARG A 379 -13.26 13.80 7.10
C ARG A 379 -13.37 13.98 8.60
N GLU A 380 -13.96 12.99 9.26
CA GLU A 380 -14.17 12.95 10.71
C GLU A 380 -13.02 12.23 11.44
N GLY A 381 -12.02 11.71 10.73
CA GLY A 381 -10.93 10.92 11.32
C GLY A 381 -11.37 9.56 11.89
N ILE A 382 -12.58 9.08 11.52
CA ILE A 382 -13.12 7.83 12.06
C ILE A 382 -12.45 6.64 11.38
N VAL A 383 -11.81 5.77 12.16
CA VAL A 383 -11.11 4.57 11.68
C VAL A 383 -12.11 3.46 11.34
N THR A 384 -11.85 2.72 10.26
CA THR A 384 -12.58 1.50 9.89
C THR A 384 -11.73 0.29 10.22
N GLY A 385 -12.24 -0.58 11.11
CA GLY A 385 -11.53 -1.74 11.63
C GLY A 385 -11.25 -2.83 10.59
N ASP A 386 -10.44 -3.81 10.99
CA ASP A 386 -10.10 -4.96 10.15
C ASP A 386 -11.34 -5.83 9.89
N CYS A 387 -11.61 -6.15 8.62
CA CYS A 387 -12.81 -6.90 8.26
C CYS A 387 -12.82 -8.34 8.76
N ARG A 388 -11.68 -8.87 9.21
CA ARG A 388 -11.60 -10.20 9.85
C ARG A 388 -12.36 -10.26 11.16
N LEU A 389 -12.44 -9.14 11.87
CA LEU A 389 -13.17 -9.05 13.14
C LEU A 389 -14.66 -8.88 12.88
N ASN A 390 -15.01 -7.90 12.04
CA ASN A 390 -16.38 -7.55 11.70
C ASN A 390 -16.50 -7.11 10.23
N CYS A 391 -17.55 -7.56 9.55
CA CYS A 391 -17.78 -7.23 8.14
C CYS A 391 -17.96 -5.72 7.94
N ASN A 392 -17.18 -5.14 7.01
CA ASN A 392 -17.26 -3.71 6.66
C ASN A 392 -18.28 -3.41 5.55
N GLY A 393 -19.03 -4.40 5.04
CA GLY A 393 -20.09 -4.21 4.05
C GLY A 393 -19.61 -3.69 2.69
N CYS A 394 -18.37 -3.95 2.29
CA CYS A 394 -17.77 -3.35 1.08
C CYS A 394 -18.36 -3.87 -0.25
N PHE A 395 -19.12 -4.96 -0.21
CA PHE A 395 -19.79 -5.56 -1.37
C PHE A 395 -21.32 -5.37 -1.37
N GLY A 396 -21.89 -4.77 -0.32
CA GLY A 396 -23.35 -4.73 -0.13
C GLY A 396 -23.96 -6.12 -0.20
N ASP A 397 -25.07 -6.24 -0.92
CA ASP A 397 -25.83 -7.49 -1.11
C ASP A 397 -25.02 -8.60 -1.80
N ARG A 398 -23.88 -8.26 -2.43
CA ARG A 398 -23.02 -9.22 -3.12
C ARG A 398 -22.05 -9.94 -2.18
N CYS A 399 -22.01 -9.58 -0.89
CA CYS A 399 -21.03 -10.12 0.06
C CYS A 399 -21.05 -11.65 0.12
N GLY A 400 -22.21 -12.29 0.30
CA GLY A 400 -22.32 -13.75 0.38
C GLY A 400 -21.95 -14.52 -0.90
N THR A 401 -21.85 -13.83 -2.03
CA THR A 401 -21.44 -14.40 -3.33
C THR A 401 -19.97 -14.12 -3.66
N LEU A 402 -19.43 -12.99 -3.20
CA LEU A 402 -18.09 -12.52 -3.55
C LEU A 402 -17.07 -12.68 -2.43
N CYS A 403 -17.49 -12.82 -1.17
CA CYS A 403 -16.61 -12.87 -0.01
C CYS A 403 -17.09 -13.92 0.98
N ASP A 404 -16.22 -14.90 1.25
CA ASP A 404 -16.55 -16.03 2.11
C ASP A 404 -16.03 -15.86 3.55
N MET A 405 -15.44 -14.72 3.88
CA MET A 405 -14.77 -14.47 5.17
C MET A 405 -15.67 -14.72 6.39
N HIS A 406 -16.98 -14.48 6.27
CA HIS A 406 -17.94 -14.65 7.37
C HIS A 406 -18.89 -15.85 7.17
N LYS A 407 -18.52 -16.81 6.32
CA LYS A 407 -19.27 -18.07 6.21
C LYS A 407 -18.90 -19.02 7.36
N PRO A 408 -19.83 -19.85 7.87
CA PRO A 408 -19.63 -20.73 9.04
C PRO A 408 -18.41 -21.68 8.96
N ASP A 409 -17.90 -21.98 7.77
CA ASP A 409 -16.75 -22.89 7.55
C ASP A 409 -15.51 -22.16 7.00
N SER A 410 -15.46 -20.83 7.10
CA SER A 410 -14.31 -20.07 6.61
C SER A 410 -13.11 -20.23 7.54
N VAL A 411 -11.89 -20.25 6.99
CA VAL A 411 -10.63 -20.24 7.76
C VAL A 411 -10.61 -19.07 8.76
N TRP A 412 -11.27 -17.96 8.43
CA TRP A 412 -11.32 -16.76 9.26
C TRP A 412 -12.28 -16.87 10.45
N GLU A 413 -13.44 -17.54 10.31
CA GLU A 413 -14.34 -17.80 11.44
C GLU A 413 -13.69 -18.79 12.42
N ILE A 414 -13.04 -19.84 11.91
CA ILE A 414 -12.26 -20.79 12.74
C ILE A 414 -11.22 -20.03 13.57
N ARG A 415 -10.50 -19.09 12.94
CA ARG A 415 -9.49 -18.28 13.62
C ARG A 415 -10.10 -17.25 14.58
N LYS A 416 -11.27 -16.66 14.29
CA LYS A 416 -11.96 -15.75 15.21
C LYS A 416 -12.28 -16.42 16.54
N HIS A 417 -12.67 -17.70 16.51
CA HIS A 417 -12.85 -18.51 17.73
C HIS A 417 -11.54 -18.80 18.46
N ALA A 418 -10.42 -18.97 17.75
CA ALA A 418 -9.10 -19.20 18.35
C ALA A 418 -8.46 -17.91 18.91
N VAL A 419 -8.68 -16.75 18.28
CA VAL A 419 -8.08 -15.46 18.66
C VAL A 419 -8.96 -14.67 19.66
N GLY A 420 -10.25 -15.04 19.78
CA GLY A 420 -11.17 -14.46 20.76
C GLY A 420 -10.72 -14.58 22.22
N SER A 421 -9.77 -15.48 22.53
CA SER A 421 -9.14 -15.58 23.86
C SER A 421 -7.94 -14.63 24.06
N GLU A 422 -7.33 -14.10 23.00
CA GLU A 422 -6.09 -13.32 23.08
C GLU A 422 -6.29 -11.81 22.89
N HIS A 423 -7.32 -11.37 22.14
CA HIS A 423 -7.58 -9.94 21.92
C HIS A 423 -8.43 -9.27 23.00
N ALA A 424 -9.11 -10.03 23.86
CA ALA A 424 -9.86 -9.48 24.99
C ALA A 424 -8.97 -8.71 26.00
N GLN A 425 -7.66 -8.95 26.00
CA GLN A 425 -6.71 -8.25 26.89
C GLN A 425 -6.29 -6.85 26.38
N ASN A 426 -6.55 -6.49 25.12
CA ASN A 426 -6.14 -5.21 24.54
C ASN A 426 -7.30 -4.22 24.30
N GLU A 427 -8.55 -4.64 24.44
CA GLU A 427 -9.69 -3.71 24.46
C GLU A 427 -9.89 -3.06 25.84
N ASP A 428 -9.51 -3.75 26.92
CA ASP A 428 -9.68 -3.24 28.29
C ASP A 428 -8.71 -2.10 28.64
N SER A 429 -7.55 -2.03 27.96
CA SER A 429 -6.58 -0.93 28.12
C SER A 429 -7.03 0.38 27.45
N ARG A 430 -8.10 0.38 26.66
CA ARG A 430 -8.69 1.59 26.06
C ARG A 430 -9.88 2.15 26.84
N LYS A 431 -10.39 1.46 27.85
CA LYS A 431 -11.52 1.92 28.68
C LYS A 431 -11.12 2.66 29.96
N ASN A 432 -9.84 2.72 30.32
CA ASN A 432 -9.38 3.34 31.57
C ASN A 432 -8.95 4.82 31.46
N ILE A 433 -9.54 5.61 30.55
CA ILE A 433 -9.28 7.07 30.48
C ILE A 433 -10.56 7.91 30.67
N GLU A 434 -11.72 7.30 30.91
CA GLU A 434 -12.94 8.01 31.27
C GLU A 434 -13.30 7.73 32.73
N GLY A 435 -12.84 8.59 33.63
CA GLY A 435 -13.25 8.52 35.04
C GLY A 435 -12.36 9.27 35.99
N GLU A 436 -12.29 10.61 35.88
CA GLU A 436 -12.08 11.47 37.05
C GLU A 436 -13.00 12.69 36.90
N GLU A 437 -14.07 12.66 37.69
CA GLU A 437 -15.01 13.74 37.95
C GLU A 437 -14.26 14.94 38.53
N LEU A 438 -14.45 16.13 37.96
CA LEU A 438 -14.16 17.39 38.64
C LEU A 438 -15.47 17.91 39.23
N SER A 439 -15.65 17.64 40.52
CA SER A 439 -16.59 18.33 41.40
C SER A 439 -16.03 19.67 41.85
N GLU A 440 -16.91 20.68 41.83
CA GLU A 440 -16.81 22.07 42.32
C GLU A 440 -15.98 23.09 41.53
#